data_AF-A0A7S2JFQ0-F1
#
_entry.id   AF-A0A7S2JFQ0-F1
#
_cell.length_a   1.000
_cell.length_b   1.000
_cell.length_c   1.000
_cell.angle_alpha   90.00
_cell.angle_beta   90.00
_cell.angle_gamma   90.00
#
_symmetry.space_group_name_H-M   'P 1'
#
loop_
_entity.id
_entity.type
_entity.pdbx_description
1 polymer ?
#
loop_
_entity_poly.entity_id
_entity_poly.type
_entity_poly.pdbx_seq_one_letter_code
_entity_poly.pdbx_strand_id
1 'polypeptide(L)'
;AVVKKDVGLLRAAIDKAESLGADDKAIDPARKALEKAELKARQDEAALGLKAAEEQGDPEGLRGALALAEEAGVPKKALEQARKALARADGRAAAAKQVEAERSQALSTVESALCDKDL
;
A
#
# COMPACT_ATOMS: atom_id res chain seq x y z
N ALA A 1 -8.67 14.40 2.97
CA ALA A 1 -9.71 14.81 3.94
C ALA A 1 -10.97 15.36 3.27
N VAL A 2 -10.84 16.27 2.29
CA VAL A 2 -11.99 16.89 1.58
C VAL A 2 -12.90 15.84 0.92
N VAL A 3 -12.35 14.90 0.15
CA VAL A 3 -13.13 13.85 -0.54
C VAL A 3 -13.94 12.96 0.42
N LYS A 4 -13.36 12.52 1.55
CA LYS A 4 -14.09 11.68 2.53
C LYS A 4 -15.25 12.43 3.18
N LYS A 5 -15.09 13.73 3.43
CA LYS A 5 -16.14 14.60 3.97
C LYS A 5 -17.27 14.78 2.94
N ASP A 6 -16.93 14.97 1.68
CA ASP A 6 -17.91 15.17 0.59
C ASP A 6 -18.72 13.90 0.31
N VAL A 7 -18.08 12.72 0.35
CA VAL A 7 -18.78 11.42 0.25
C VAL A 7 -19.79 11.24 1.39
N GLY A 8 -19.41 11.58 2.62
CA GLY A 8 -20.30 11.52 3.77
C GLY A 8 -21.51 12.46 3.65
N LEU A 9 -21.30 13.68 3.15
CA LEU A 9 -22.37 14.63 2.89
C LEU A 9 -23.31 14.16 1.78
N LEU A 10 -22.78 13.60 0.69
CA LEU A 10 -23.58 13.07 -0.41
C LEU A 10 -24.44 11.89 0.04
N ARG A 11 -23.89 10.97 0.84
CA ARG A 11 -24.65 9.86 1.43
C ARG A 11 -25.79 10.36 2.32
N ALA A 12 -25.49 11.27 3.24
CA ALA A 12 -26.51 11.83 4.12
C ALA A 12 -27.62 12.58 3.35
N ALA A 13 -27.28 13.27 2.26
CA ALA A 13 -28.26 13.93 1.40
C ALA A 13 -29.17 12.92 0.67
N ILE A 14 -28.60 11.80 0.18
CA ILE A 14 -29.35 10.71 -0.44
C ILE A 14 -30.28 10.06 0.58
N ASP A 15 -29.77 9.67 1.76
CA ASP A 15 -30.57 9.08 2.84
C ASP A 15 -31.74 9.99 3.24
N LYS A 16 -31.49 11.31 3.29
CA LYS A 16 -32.52 12.29 3.59
C LYS A 16 -33.58 12.37 2.48
N ALA A 17 -33.17 12.39 1.21
CA ALA A 17 -34.09 12.41 0.08
C ALA A 17 -34.98 11.15 0.05
N GLU A 18 -34.39 9.98 0.30
CA GLU A 18 -35.11 8.71 0.42
C GLU A 18 -36.13 8.74 1.58
N SER A 19 -35.74 9.26 2.75
CA SER A 19 -36.64 9.41 3.90
C SER A 19 -37.82 10.35 3.65
N LEU A 20 -37.69 11.25 2.68
CA LEU A 20 -38.74 12.19 2.26
C LEU A 20 -39.59 11.63 1.10
N GLY A 21 -39.34 10.39 0.66
CA GLY A 21 -40.09 9.75 -0.41
C GLY A 21 -39.73 10.27 -1.81
N ALA A 22 -38.50 10.75 -2.01
CA ALA A 22 -38.05 11.12 -3.35
C ALA A 22 -38.05 9.90 -4.29
N ASP A 23 -38.40 10.14 -5.55
CA ASP A 23 -38.52 9.09 -6.57
C ASP A 23 -37.16 8.45 -6.88
N ASP A 24 -37.13 7.12 -6.97
CA ASP A 24 -35.88 6.36 -7.22
C ASP A 24 -35.17 6.82 -8.50
N LYS A 25 -35.88 7.24 -9.55
CA LYS A 25 -35.23 7.73 -10.79
C LYS A 25 -34.58 9.08 -10.59
N ALA A 26 -35.07 9.90 -9.66
CA ALA A 26 -34.46 11.18 -9.31
C ALA A 26 -33.20 10.99 -8.45
N ILE A 27 -33.14 9.93 -7.62
CA ILE A 27 -32.01 9.65 -6.73
C ILE A 27 -30.93 8.78 -7.41
N ASP A 28 -31.28 7.98 -8.41
CA ASP A 28 -30.34 7.08 -9.12
C ASP A 28 -29.05 7.77 -9.61
N PRO A 29 -29.08 8.97 -10.21
CA PRO A 29 -27.85 9.69 -10.57
C PRO A 29 -26.96 10.02 -9.35
N ALA A 30 -27.57 10.35 -8.21
CA ALA A 30 -26.85 10.65 -6.98
C ALA A 30 -26.23 9.38 -6.38
N ARG A 31 -26.96 8.24 -6.38
CA ARG A 31 -26.42 6.93 -5.97
C ARG A 31 -25.21 6.53 -6.82
N LYS A 32 -25.30 6.69 -8.15
CA LYS A 32 -24.17 6.42 -9.07
C LYS A 32 -22.99 7.36 -8.83
N ALA A 33 -23.25 8.63 -8.51
CA ALA A 33 -22.20 9.57 -8.15
C ALA A 33 -21.52 9.18 -6.83
N LEU A 34 -22.30 8.73 -5.83
CA LEU A 34 -21.79 8.24 -4.56
C LEU A 34 -20.90 7.01 -4.76
N GLU A 35 -21.35 6.01 -5.51
CA GLU A 35 -20.57 4.81 -5.82
C GLU A 35 -19.22 5.15 -6.46
N LYS A 36 -19.23 6.05 -7.47
CA LYS A 36 -17.99 6.53 -8.11
C LYS A 36 -17.07 7.25 -7.14
N ALA A 37 -17.63 8.10 -6.28
CA ALA A 37 -16.84 8.85 -5.30
C ALA A 37 -16.23 7.94 -4.23
N GLU A 38 -16.96 6.91 -3.79
CA GLU A 38 -16.48 5.89 -2.85
C GLU A 38 -15.37 5.03 -3.47
N LEU A 39 -15.56 4.57 -4.71
CA LEU A 39 -14.53 3.83 -5.45
C LEU A 39 -13.26 4.66 -5.58
N LYS A 40 -13.39 5.93 -5.99
CA LYS A 40 -12.25 6.84 -6.12
C LYS A 40 -11.55 7.05 -4.77
N ALA A 41 -12.30 7.25 -3.68
CA ALA A 41 -11.73 7.44 -2.36
C ALA A 41 -10.94 6.19 -1.89
N ARG A 42 -11.43 4.98 -2.16
CA ARG A 42 -10.71 3.73 -1.87
C ARG A 42 -9.43 3.62 -2.70
N GLN A 43 -9.50 3.93 -3.99
CA GLN A 43 -8.32 3.94 -4.88
C GLN A 43 -7.27 4.94 -4.41
N ASP A 44 -7.68 6.15 -4.05
CA ASP A 44 -6.78 7.21 -3.58
C ASP A 44 -6.12 6.82 -2.24
N GLU A 45 -6.87 6.20 -1.32
CA GLU A 45 -6.34 5.71 -0.05
C GLU A 45 -5.34 4.56 -0.25
N ALA A 46 -5.66 3.59 -1.10
CA ALA A 46 -4.73 2.51 -1.42
C ALA A 46 -3.48 3.02 -2.15
N ALA A 47 -3.61 4.00 -3.04
CA ALA A 47 -2.48 4.64 -3.70
C ALA A 47 -1.57 5.40 -2.72
N LEU A 48 -2.15 6.07 -1.71
CA LEU A 48 -1.38 6.70 -0.63
C LEU A 48 -0.65 5.66 0.22
N GLY A 49 -1.33 4.56 0.56
CA GLY A 49 -0.71 3.45 1.29
C GLY A 49 0.47 2.84 0.52
N LEU A 50 0.31 2.63 -0.78
CA LEU A 50 1.39 2.19 -1.67
C LEU A 50 2.59 3.13 -1.65
N LYS A 51 2.33 4.43 -1.78
CA LYS A 51 3.39 5.44 -1.77
C LYS A 51 4.13 5.48 -0.43
N ALA A 52 3.41 5.41 0.69
CA ALA A 52 4.01 5.38 2.01
C ALA A 52 4.90 4.14 2.23
N ALA A 53 4.44 2.97 1.78
CA ALA A 53 5.24 1.74 1.83
C ALA A 53 6.49 1.82 0.94
N GLU A 54 6.38 2.43 -0.24
CA GLU A 54 7.53 2.70 -1.12
C GLU A 54 8.57 3.62 -0.47
N GLU A 55 8.13 4.71 0.16
CA GLU A 55 9.00 5.67 0.84
C GLU A 55 9.72 5.06 2.06
N GLN A 56 9.05 4.17 2.79
CA GLN A 56 9.64 3.45 3.93
C GLN A 56 10.62 2.36 3.49
N GLY A 57 10.57 1.92 2.23
CA GLY A 57 11.41 0.86 1.70
C GLY A 57 11.16 -0.50 2.36
N ASP A 58 10.00 -0.68 3.00
CA ASP A 58 9.58 -1.92 3.67
C ASP A 58 8.96 -2.89 2.64
N PRO A 59 9.65 -3.99 2.27
CA PRO A 59 9.13 -4.93 1.29
C PRO A 59 7.84 -5.64 1.74
N GLU A 60 7.67 -5.87 3.05
CA GLU A 60 6.45 -6.53 3.57
C GLU A 60 5.26 -5.57 3.52
N GLY A 61 5.45 -4.33 3.97
CA GLY A 61 4.48 -3.25 3.83
C GLY A 61 4.07 -3.01 2.36
N LEU A 62 5.03 -3.02 1.43
CA LEU A 62 4.78 -2.88 -0.01
C LEU A 62 3.90 -4.01 -0.57
N ARG A 63 4.12 -5.27 -0.15
CA ARG A 63 3.29 -6.40 -0.56
C ARG A 63 1.85 -6.27 -0.05
N GLY A 64 1.68 -5.90 1.21
CA GLY A 64 0.36 -5.66 1.80
C GLY A 64 -0.38 -4.53 1.09
N ALA A 65 0.30 -3.41 0.85
CA ALA A 65 -0.25 -2.27 0.15
C ALA A 65 -0.62 -2.58 -1.32
N LEU A 66 0.18 -3.41 -2.01
CA LEU A 66 -0.14 -3.89 -3.36
C LEU A 66 -1.43 -4.72 -3.40
N ALA A 67 -1.62 -5.63 -2.45
CA ALA A 67 -2.84 -6.44 -2.38
C ALA A 67 -4.10 -5.57 -2.17
N LEU A 68 -4.02 -4.60 -1.24
CA LEU A 68 -5.11 -3.65 -1.00
C LEU A 68 -5.39 -2.76 -2.21
N ALA A 69 -4.35 -2.33 -2.93
CA ALA A 69 -4.49 -1.53 -4.15
C ALA A 69 -5.10 -2.32 -5.32
N GLU A 70 -4.76 -3.60 -5.45
CA GLU A 70 -5.40 -4.49 -6.43
C GLU A 70 -6.88 -4.68 -6.13
N GLU A 71 -7.24 -4.92 -4.87
CA GLU A 71 -8.63 -5.05 -4.42
C GLU A 71 -9.42 -3.75 -4.60
N ALA A 72 -8.81 -2.60 -4.32
CA ALA A 72 -9.41 -1.28 -4.55
C ALA A 72 -9.54 -0.90 -6.04
N GLY A 73 -9.00 -1.71 -6.96
CA GLY A 73 -9.04 -1.45 -8.39
C GLY A 73 -8.16 -0.28 -8.82
N VAL A 74 -7.05 -0.04 -8.13
CA VAL A 74 -6.07 1.00 -8.49
C VAL A 74 -5.57 0.76 -9.93
N PRO A 75 -5.36 1.83 -10.74
CA PRO A 75 -4.92 1.67 -12.12
C PRO A 75 -3.64 0.85 -12.28
N LYS A 76 -3.62 -0.05 -13.28
CA LYS A 76 -2.49 -0.95 -13.57
C LYS A 76 -1.13 -0.25 -13.60
N LYS A 77 -1.07 0.96 -14.15
CA LYS A 77 0.17 1.76 -14.22
C LYS A 77 0.78 2.03 -12.84
N ALA A 78 -0.05 2.33 -11.84
CA ALA A 78 0.43 2.55 -10.47
C ALA A 78 0.86 1.24 -9.80
N LEU A 79 0.12 0.15 -10.03
CA LEU A 79 0.49 -1.18 -9.55
C LEU A 79 1.83 -1.65 -10.14
N GLU A 80 2.08 -1.41 -11.43
CA GLU A 80 3.36 -1.75 -12.06
C GLU A 80 4.54 -0.97 -11.48
N GLN A 81 4.35 0.32 -11.17
CA GLN A 81 5.38 1.12 -10.50
C GLN A 81 5.69 0.56 -9.11
N ALA A 82 4.67 0.27 -8.31
CA ALA A 82 4.82 -0.33 -6.99
C ALA A 82 5.48 -1.72 -7.04
N ARG A 83 5.14 -2.57 -8.02
CA ARG A 83 5.80 -3.87 -8.21
C ARG A 83 7.29 -3.73 -8.54
N LYS A 84 7.67 -2.72 -9.34
CA LYS A 84 9.09 -2.41 -9.60
C LYS A 84 9.80 -1.92 -8.34
N ALA A 85 9.13 -1.11 -7.52
CA ALA A 85 9.67 -0.67 -6.24
C ALA A 85 9.90 -1.85 -5.29
N LEU A 86 8.93 -2.76 -5.18
CA LEU A 86 9.04 -4.00 -4.41
C LEU A 86 10.23 -4.85 -4.86
N ALA A 87 10.38 -5.09 -6.18
CA ALA A 87 11.51 -5.86 -6.71
C ALA A 87 12.87 -5.23 -6.34
N ARG A 88 12.97 -3.91 -6.33
CA ARG A 88 14.18 -3.20 -5.88
C ARG A 88 14.40 -3.33 -4.37
N ALA A 89 13.33 -3.24 -3.58
CA ALA A 89 13.40 -3.39 -2.12
C ALA A 89 13.85 -4.81 -1.73
N ASP A 90 13.28 -5.83 -2.38
CA ASP A 90 13.67 -7.23 -2.20
C ASP A 90 15.14 -7.47 -2.59
N GLY A 91 15.60 -6.91 -3.70
CA GLY A 91 17.00 -6.99 -4.11
C GLY A 91 17.96 -6.40 -3.08
N ARG A 92 17.61 -5.23 -2.50
CA ARG A 92 18.42 -4.61 -1.44
C ARG A 92 18.42 -5.44 -0.16
N ALA A 93 17.26 -5.97 0.24
CA ALA A 93 17.15 -6.82 1.43
C ALA A 93 17.97 -8.11 1.29
N ALA A 94 17.94 -8.73 0.11
CA ALA A 94 18.75 -9.92 -0.18
C ALA A 94 20.25 -9.61 -0.13
N ALA A 95 20.68 -8.50 -0.75
CA ALA A 95 22.09 -8.08 -0.71
C ALA A 95 22.56 -7.76 0.72
N ALA A 96 21.73 -7.09 1.52
CA ALA A 96 22.05 -6.79 2.91
C ALA A 96 22.27 -8.07 3.74
N LYS A 97 21.40 -9.08 3.55
CA LYS A 97 21.55 -10.39 4.20
C LYS A 97 22.83 -11.12 3.80
N GLN A 98 23.25 -11.01 2.54
CA GLN A 98 24.52 -11.59 2.08
C GLN A 98 25.71 -10.91 2.75
N VAL A 99 25.74 -9.58 2.79
CA VAL A 99 26.81 -8.82 3.45
C VAL A 99 26.88 -9.15 4.94
N GLU A 100 25.74 -9.30 5.61
CA GLU A 100 25.69 -9.70 7.01
C GLU A 100 26.21 -11.12 7.23
N ALA A 101 25.80 -12.08 6.38
CA ALA A 101 26.27 -13.45 6.45
C ALA A 101 27.78 -13.57 6.22
N GLU A 102 28.32 -12.88 5.21
CA GLU A 102 29.76 -12.82 4.94
C GLU A 102 30.53 -12.19 6.10
N ARG A 103 29.98 -11.12 6.70
CA ARG A 103 30.58 -10.47 7.87
C ARG A 103 30.63 -11.42 9.07
N SER A 104 29.56 -12.15 9.35
CA SER A 104 29.53 -13.14 10.43
C SER A 104 30.51 -14.28 10.19
N GLN A 105 30.64 -14.77 8.95
CA GLN A 105 31.63 -15.77 8.59
C GLN A 105 33.06 -15.26 8.76
N ALA A 106 33.34 -14.04 8.30
CA ALA A 106 34.65 -13.40 8.45
C ALA A 106 35.03 -13.24 9.93
N LEU A 107 34.10 -12.81 10.78
CA LEU A 107 34.32 -12.71 12.23
C LEU A 107 34.66 -14.07 12.84
N SER A 108 33.90 -15.12 12.51
CA SER A 108 34.18 -16.48 13.02
C SER A 108 35.56 -17.00 12.59
N THR A 109 36.00 -16.65 11.37
CA THR A 109 37.30 -17.06 10.83
C THR A 109 38.45 -16.36 11.56
N VAL A 110 38.28 -15.08 11.89
CA VAL A 110 39.26 -14.32 12.65
C VAL A 110 39.36 -14.83 14.08
N GLU A 111 38.23 -15.17 14.71
CA GLU A 111 38.18 -15.70 16.07
C GLU A 111 38.89 -17.06 16.17
N SER A 112 38.67 -17.97 15.22
CA SER A 112 39.39 -19.25 15.17
C SER A 112 40.90 -19.06 14.95
N ALA A 113 41.29 -18.15 14.05
CA ALA A 113 42.69 -17.88 13.75
C ALA A 113 43.48 -17.20 14.89
N LEU A 114 42.79 -16.55 15.82
CA LEU A 114 43.37 -16.01 17.04
C LEU A 114 43.56 -17.11 18.10
N CYS A 115 42.57 -18.00 18.29
CA CYS A 115 42.69 -19.13 19.22
C CYS A 115 43.84 -20.10 18.86
N ASP A 116 44.12 -20.31 17.57
CA ASP A 116 45.21 -21.21 17.14
C ASP A 116 46.62 -20.65 17.36
N LYS A 117 46.78 -19.35 17.68
CA LYS A 117 48.09 -18.70 17.88
C LYS A 117 48.53 -18.58 19.33
N ASP A 118 47.68 -18.93 20.28
CA ASP A 118 47.95 -18.86 21.72
C ASP A 118 48.34 -20.23 22.35
N LEU A 119 48.68 -21.24 21.53
CA LEU A 119 49.19 -22.58 21.90
C LEU A 119 50.64 -22.77 21.46
#